data_AF-A0A9E0A6W8-F1
#
_entry.id   AF-A0A9E0A6W8-F1
#
_cell.length_a   1.000
_cell.length_b   1.000
_cell.length_c   1.000
_cell.angle_alpha   90.00
_cell.angle_beta   90.00
_cell.angle_gamma   90.00
#
_symmetry.space_group_name_H-M   'P 1'
#
loop_
_entity.id
_entity.type
_entity.pdbx_description
1 polymer ?
#
loop_
_entity_poly.entity_id
_entity_poly.type
_entity_poly.pdbx_seq_one_letter_code
_entity_poly.pdbx_strand_id
1 'polypeptide(L)'
;MKTRIILIFGILFYLNGFSQQLTRIDSLSQRPKLEYRLTVKNTIIPVSLITYGVIGLNNPKLKRWNTGIRSEVLEHINTKYRADDYFQYVPGLAVYILDDAGLKAKHSFWDRTAILSGSFVLQLAVVRVLKHTTGVMRPDSSSTTSFPSGHTAMAFTGAEFLWQEYKDHTV
;
A
#
# COMPACT_ATOMS: atom_id res chain seq x y z
N MET A 1 -19.05 15.61 -4.43
CA MET A 1 -18.03 14.54 -4.49
C MET A 1 -16.60 15.09 -4.60
N LYS A 2 -16.32 16.00 -5.55
CA LYS A 2 -14.99 16.63 -5.74
C LYS A 2 -14.40 17.29 -4.49
N THR A 3 -15.21 18.04 -3.76
CA THR A 3 -14.83 18.71 -2.50
C THR A 3 -14.56 17.74 -1.35
N ARG A 4 -15.24 16.60 -1.30
CA ARG A 4 -15.07 15.61 -0.20
C ARG A 4 -13.74 14.86 -0.29
N ILE A 5 -13.26 14.56 -1.50
CA ILE A 5 -11.95 13.91 -1.70
C ILE A 5 -10.81 14.86 -1.36
N ILE A 6 -10.90 16.13 -1.78
CA ILE A 6 -9.91 17.16 -1.44
C ILE A 6 -9.88 17.42 0.08
N LEU A 7 -11.05 17.44 0.73
CA LEU A 7 -11.14 17.55 2.19
C LEU A 7 -10.53 16.33 2.89
N ILE A 8 -10.71 15.11 2.38
CA ILE A 8 -10.11 13.90 2.99
C ILE A 8 -8.58 13.88 2.81
N PHE A 9 -8.06 14.23 1.62
CA PHE A 9 -6.61 14.39 1.43
C PHE A 9 -6.03 15.53 2.29
N GLY A 10 -6.77 16.63 2.43
CA GLY A 10 -6.44 17.72 3.35
C GLY A 10 -6.40 17.25 4.80
N ILE A 11 -7.44 16.56 5.28
CA ILE A 11 -7.53 16.02 6.65
C ILE A 11 -6.42 15.00 6.92
N LEU A 12 -6.12 14.11 5.98
CA LEU A 12 -5.01 13.16 6.10
C LEU A 12 -3.65 13.88 6.16
N PHE A 13 -3.47 14.97 5.41
CA PHE A 13 -2.28 15.82 5.49
C PHE A 13 -2.18 16.53 6.85
N TYR A 14 -3.29 17.07 7.37
CA TYR A 14 -3.37 17.69 8.70
C TYR A 14 -3.12 16.68 9.84
N LEU A 15 -3.61 15.44 9.74
CA LEU A 15 -3.40 14.39 10.74
C LEU A 15 -1.95 13.88 10.77
N ASN A 16 -1.25 13.84 9.64
CA ASN A 16 0.18 13.53 9.60
C ASN A 16 1.01 14.61 10.34
N GLY A 17 0.61 15.89 10.24
CA GLY A 17 1.22 16.98 11.02
C GLY A 17 1.01 16.83 12.53
N PHE A 18 -0.15 16.32 12.96
CA PHE A 18 -0.46 16.14 14.39
C PHE A 18 0.22 14.90 15.00
N SER A 19 0.41 13.82 14.23
CA SER A 19 1.08 12.61 14.72
C SER A 19 2.57 12.83 15.05
N GLN A 20 3.20 13.86 14.47
CA GLN A 20 4.56 14.28 14.84
C GLN A 20 4.64 14.94 16.22
N GLN A 21 3.51 15.37 16.78
CA GLN A 21 3.44 16.07 18.06
C GLN A 21 3.12 15.13 19.25
N LEU A 22 2.67 13.90 18.96
CA LEU A 22 2.39 12.84 19.94
C LEU A 22 3.62 11.95 20.20
N THR A 23 4.82 12.52 20.26
CA THR A 23 5.96 11.83 20.88
C THR A 23 5.77 11.91 22.40
N ARG A 24 5.37 10.81 23.03
CA ARG A 24 5.56 10.64 24.48
C ARG A 24 7.04 10.85 24.79
N ILE A 25 7.33 11.73 25.74
CA ILE A 25 8.64 11.82 26.37
C ILE A 25 8.75 10.59 27.28
N ASP A 26 9.52 9.59 26.87
CA ASP A 26 9.95 8.50 27.74
C ASP A 26 11.12 8.99 28.61
N SER A 27 11.21 8.48 29.84
CA SER A 27 12.25 8.82 30.82
C SER A 27 13.61 8.20 30.49
N LEU A 28 13.66 7.24 29.56
CA LEU A 28 14.90 6.68 29.05
C LEU A 28 15.41 7.52 27.87
N SER A 29 16.56 8.18 28.08
CA SER A 29 17.24 9.09 27.14
C SER A 29 17.74 8.46 25.83
N GLN A 30 17.25 7.29 25.43
CA GLN A 30 17.50 6.77 24.09
C GLN A 30 16.43 7.31 23.16
N ARG A 31 16.72 8.46 22.54
CA ARG A 31 16.00 8.87 21.33
C ARG A 31 16.39 7.86 20.24
N PRO A 32 15.49 6.99 19.74
CA PRO A 32 15.76 6.36 18.46
C PRO A 32 15.92 7.49 17.45
N LYS A 33 17.09 7.60 16.82
CA LYS A 33 17.29 8.51 15.69
C LYS A 33 16.40 8.01 14.55
N LEU A 34 15.14 8.44 14.52
CA LEU A 34 14.31 8.32 13.33
C LEU A 34 14.82 9.36 12.32
N GLU A 35 15.90 9.03 11.60
CA GLU A 35 16.37 9.81 10.46
C GLU A 35 15.57 9.47 9.19
N TYR A 36 14.24 9.39 9.28
CA TYR A 36 13.43 9.32 8.06
C TYR A 36 13.35 10.73 7.45
N ARG A 37 14.27 11.03 6.53
CA ARG A 37 14.26 12.28 5.78
C ARG A 37 13.52 12.10 4.47
N LEU A 38 12.36 12.75 4.36
CA LEU A 38 11.65 12.92 3.09
C LEU A 38 12.55 13.69 2.10
N THR A 39 13.27 12.95 1.28
CA THR A 39 14.12 13.52 0.24
C THR A 39 13.35 13.49 -1.07
N VAL A 40 13.48 14.55 -1.88
CA VAL A 40 12.80 14.65 -3.18
C VAL A 40 13.00 13.39 -4.03
N LYS A 41 14.21 12.82 -4.03
CA LYS A 41 14.55 11.59 -4.76
C LYS A 41 13.68 10.38 -4.39
N ASN A 42 13.33 10.20 -3.12
CA ASN A 42 12.58 9.04 -2.64
C ASN A 42 11.06 9.28 -2.67
N THR A 43 10.64 10.55 -2.67
CA THR A 43 9.22 10.93 -2.57
C THR A 43 8.59 11.25 -3.93
N ILE A 44 9.39 11.62 -4.95
CA ILE A 44 8.86 12.02 -6.26
C ILE A 44 8.09 10.88 -6.95
N ILE A 45 8.60 9.66 -6.91
CA ILE A 45 7.94 8.51 -7.53
C ILE A 45 6.60 8.20 -6.84
N PRO A 46 6.54 7.97 -5.51
CA PRO A 46 5.25 7.73 -4.83
C PRO A 46 4.23 8.85 -5.05
N VAL A 47 4.63 10.12 -4.92
CA VAL A 47 3.72 11.27 -5.08
C VAL A 47 3.19 11.37 -6.50
N SER A 48 4.04 11.15 -7.51
CA SER A 48 3.62 11.17 -8.91
C SER A 48 2.60 10.06 -9.21
N LEU A 49 2.83 8.85 -8.72
CA LEU A 49 1.92 7.70 -8.90
C LEU A 49 0.58 7.92 -8.19
N ILE A 50 0.60 8.44 -6.96
CA ILE A 50 -0.63 8.77 -6.22
C ILE A 50 -1.40 9.86 -6.96
N THR A 51 -0.71 10.90 -7.42
CA THR A 51 -1.33 12.01 -8.17
C THR A 51 -1.96 11.51 -9.47
N TYR A 52 -1.26 10.65 -10.21
CA TYR A 52 -1.80 10.00 -11.41
C TYR A 52 -3.06 9.17 -11.08
N GLY A 53 -3.03 8.36 -10.01
CA GLY A 53 -4.18 7.57 -9.56
C GLY A 53 -5.40 8.43 -9.23
N VAL A 54 -5.20 9.54 -8.51
CA VAL A 54 -6.28 10.48 -8.15
C VAL A 54 -6.86 11.17 -9.40
N ILE A 55 -6.01 11.62 -10.34
CA ILE A 55 -6.46 12.23 -11.61
C ILE A 55 -7.24 11.20 -12.46
N GLY A 56 -6.79 9.95 -12.49
CA GLY A 56 -7.41 8.85 -13.22
C GLY A 56 -8.87 8.58 -12.81
N LEU A 57 -9.24 8.84 -11.55
CA LEU A 57 -10.60 8.61 -11.06
C LEU A 57 -11.67 9.47 -11.74
N ASN A 58 -11.31 10.66 -12.23
CA ASN A 58 -12.26 11.62 -12.80
C ASN A 58 -12.01 11.92 -14.28
N ASN A 59 -10.95 11.37 -14.88
CA ASN A 59 -10.61 11.66 -16.27
C ASN A 59 -11.20 10.59 -17.22
N PRO A 60 -12.13 10.94 -18.12
CA PRO A 60 -12.78 9.98 -19.01
C PRO A 60 -11.81 9.37 -20.03
N LYS A 61 -10.79 10.11 -20.48
CA LYS A 61 -9.76 9.59 -21.39
C LYS A 61 -8.94 8.49 -20.71
N LEU A 62 -8.50 8.72 -19.48
CA LEU A 62 -7.73 7.73 -18.71
C LEU A 62 -8.57 6.49 -18.36
N LYS A 63 -9.86 6.66 -18.04
CA LYS A 63 -10.77 5.53 -17.85
C LYS A 63 -10.90 4.68 -19.11
N ARG A 64 -11.09 5.31 -20.27
CA ARG A 64 -11.18 4.59 -21.55
C ARG A 64 -9.89 3.83 -21.87
N TRP A 65 -8.75 4.46 -21.62
CA TRP A 65 -7.44 3.83 -21.82
C TRP A 65 -7.27 2.61 -20.89
N ASN A 66 -7.63 2.73 -19.61
CA ASN A 66 -7.62 1.63 -18.65
C ASN A 66 -8.56 0.48 -19.08
N THR A 67 -9.76 0.79 -19.58
CA THR A 67 -10.69 -0.22 -20.10
C THR A 67 -10.13 -0.92 -21.35
N GLY A 68 -9.45 -0.20 -22.23
CA GLY A 68 -8.77 -0.79 -23.39
C GLY A 68 -7.64 -1.73 -23.00
N ILE A 69 -6.76 -1.33 -22.06
CA ILE A 69 -5.72 -2.24 -21.56
C ILE A 69 -6.35 -3.49 -20.94
N ARG A 70 -7.44 -3.32 -20.18
CA ARG A 70 -8.15 -4.45 -19.58
C ARG A 70 -8.73 -5.39 -20.64
N SER A 71 -9.31 -4.88 -21.74
CA SER A 71 -9.84 -5.75 -22.78
C SER A 71 -8.74 -6.60 -23.39
N GLU A 72 -7.57 -6.02 -23.69
CA GLU A 72 -6.52 -6.76 -24.37
C GLU A 72 -5.87 -7.80 -23.46
N VAL A 73 -5.69 -7.46 -22.17
CA VAL A 73 -5.17 -8.40 -21.17
C VAL A 73 -6.13 -9.57 -20.97
N LEU A 74 -7.45 -9.34 -21.03
CA LEU A 74 -8.45 -10.38 -20.80
C LEU A 74 -8.88 -11.11 -22.08
N GLU A 75 -8.55 -10.59 -23.27
CA GLU A 75 -9.01 -11.12 -24.57
C GLU A 75 -8.68 -12.61 -24.74
N HIS A 76 -7.51 -13.03 -24.26
CA HIS A 76 -7.01 -14.39 -24.41
C HIS A 76 -7.08 -15.22 -23.12
N ILE A 77 -7.71 -14.70 -22.06
CA ILE A 77 -7.80 -15.38 -20.76
C ILE A 77 -9.22 -15.94 -20.58
N ASN A 78 -9.39 -17.22 -20.94
CA ASN A 78 -10.67 -17.93 -20.83
C ASN A 78 -10.94 -18.50 -19.42
N THR A 79 -9.92 -18.62 -18.57
CA THR A 79 -10.03 -19.28 -17.27
C THR A 79 -9.57 -18.36 -16.15
N LYS A 80 -10.41 -18.20 -15.13
CA LYS A 80 -10.01 -17.53 -13.88
C LYS A 80 -9.27 -18.52 -13.00
N TYR A 81 -7.98 -18.28 -12.79
CA TYR A 81 -7.22 -18.98 -11.75
C TYR A 81 -7.49 -18.29 -10.41
N ARG A 82 -7.49 -19.06 -9.31
CA ARG A 82 -7.60 -18.54 -7.94
C ARG A 82 -6.26 -18.45 -7.24
N ALA A 83 -5.16 -18.70 -7.95
CA ALA A 83 -3.81 -18.68 -7.38
C ALA A 83 -3.43 -17.27 -6.90
N ASP A 84 -3.93 -16.24 -7.58
CA ASP A 84 -3.79 -14.84 -7.23
C ASP A 84 -4.43 -14.48 -5.86
N ASP A 85 -5.49 -15.19 -5.44
CA ASP A 85 -6.07 -15.04 -4.09
C ASP A 85 -5.04 -15.36 -2.99
N TYR A 86 -4.05 -16.22 -3.28
CA TYR A 86 -3.03 -16.65 -2.32
C TYR A 86 -1.71 -15.88 -2.50
N PHE A 87 -1.32 -15.59 -3.75
CA PHE A 87 -0.04 -14.95 -4.05
C PHE A 87 0.09 -13.54 -3.48
N GLN A 88 -1.01 -12.88 -3.13
CA GLN A 88 -0.97 -11.59 -2.44
C GLN A 88 -0.23 -11.61 -1.09
N TYR A 89 -0.15 -12.77 -0.42
CA TYR A 89 0.54 -12.91 0.88
C TYR A 89 1.98 -13.40 0.75
N VAL A 90 2.37 -13.90 -0.42
CA VAL A 90 3.69 -14.49 -0.66
C VAL A 90 4.84 -13.54 -0.27
N PRO A 91 4.82 -12.24 -0.61
CA PRO A 91 5.92 -11.35 -0.22
C PRO A 91 6.11 -11.24 1.30
N GLY A 92 5.03 -11.20 2.07
CA GLY A 92 5.11 -11.17 3.53
C GLY A 92 5.59 -12.49 4.12
N LEU A 93 5.11 -13.63 3.57
CA LEU A 93 5.56 -14.97 3.96
C LEU A 93 7.03 -15.22 3.62
N ALA A 94 7.52 -14.65 2.51
CA ALA A 94 8.89 -14.80 2.07
C ALA A 94 9.89 -14.34 3.15
N VAL A 95 9.54 -13.35 3.97
CA VAL A 95 10.40 -12.90 5.08
C VAL A 95 10.72 -14.02 6.04
N TYR A 96 9.72 -14.83 6.40
CA TYR A 96 9.88 -15.93 7.35
C TYR A 96 10.65 -17.08 6.72
N ILE A 97 10.33 -17.41 5.46
CA ILE A 97 11.03 -18.47 4.71
C ILE A 97 12.52 -18.13 4.55
N LEU A 98 12.85 -16.87 4.22
CA LEU A 98 14.23 -16.44 4.04
C LEU A 98 15.03 -16.48 5.36
N ASP A 99 14.40 -16.11 6.49
CA ASP A 99 15.04 -16.19 7.81
C ASP A 99 15.33 -17.64 8.20
N ASP A 100 14.39 -18.55 7.94
CA ASP A 100 14.55 -20.00 8.17
C ASP A 100 15.58 -20.61 7.20
N ALA A 101 15.69 -20.09 5.98
CA ALA A 101 16.71 -20.47 5.00
C ALA A 101 18.12 -19.90 5.32
N GLY A 102 18.26 -19.15 6.42
CA GLY A 102 19.54 -18.66 6.92
C GLY A 102 19.87 -17.21 6.58
N LEU A 103 19.03 -16.52 5.81
CA LEU A 103 19.17 -15.09 5.57
C LEU A 103 18.53 -14.32 6.72
N LYS A 104 19.33 -13.93 7.72
CA LYS A 104 18.81 -13.34 8.95
C LYS A 104 18.01 -12.07 8.70
N ALA A 105 16.73 -12.06 9.07
CA ALA A 105 15.92 -10.86 9.00
C ALA A 105 16.46 -9.77 9.94
N LYS A 106 16.21 -8.50 9.58
CA LYS A 106 16.65 -7.34 10.38
C LYS A 106 16.02 -7.32 11.78
N HIS A 107 14.74 -7.64 11.89
CA HIS A 107 14.01 -7.62 13.16
C HIS A 107 13.80 -9.03 13.73
N SER A 108 13.62 -9.10 15.06
CA SER A 108 13.29 -10.34 15.76
C SER A 108 11.94 -10.91 15.27
N PHE A 109 11.71 -12.21 15.48
CA PHE A 109 10.47 -12.88 15.03
C PHE A 109 9.20 -12.17 15.51
N TRP A 110 9.16 -11.75 16.77
CA TRP A 110 8.00 -11.07 17.34
C TRP A 110 7.85 -9.65 16.82
N ASP A 111 8.95 -8.91 16.72
CA ASP A 111 8.93 -7.53 16.22
C ASP A 111 8.47 -7.48 14.77
N ARG A 112 9.03 -8.32 13.89
CA ARG A 112 8.67 -8.36 12.47
C ARG A 112 7.22 -8.80 12.27
N THR A 113 6.71 -9.69 13.12
CA THR A 113 5.29 -10.10 13.11
C THR A 113 4.37 -8.97 13.55
N ALA A 114 4.75 -8.20 14.56
CA ALA A 114 4.02 -7.00 14.98
C ALA A 114 4.02 -5.92 13.88
N ILE A 115 5.17 -5.71 13.21
CA ILE A 115 5.30 -4.77 12.10
C ILE A 115 4.42 -5.19 10.92
N LEU A 116 4.47 -6.47 10.51
CA LEU A 116 3.68 -6.98 9.39
C LEU A 116 2.18 -6.89 9.68
N SER A 117 1.75 -7.35 10.85
CA SER A 117 0.33 -7.30 11.25
C SER A 117 -0.19 -5.86 11.32
N GLY A 118 0.58 -4.95 11.94
CA GLY A 118 0.24 -3.53 11.97
C GLY A 118 0.15 -2.91 10.57
N SER A 119 1.07 -3.27 9.68
CA SER A 119 1.08 -2.81 8.28
C SER A 119 -0.17 -3.26 7.52
N PHE A 120 -0.57 -4.52 7.66
CA PHE A 120 -1.80 -5.03 7.04
C PHE A 120 -3.07 -4.41 7.62
N VAL A 121 -3.12 -4.16 8.93
CA VAL A 121 -4.26 -3.44 9.55
C VAL A 121 -4.39 -2.03 9.00
N LEU A 122 -3.28 -1.28 8.92
CA LEU A 122 -3.26 0.07 8.37
C LEU A 122 -3.66 0.09 6.90
N GLN A 123 -3.08 -0.82 6.10
CA GLN A 123 -3.41 -0.98 4.70
C GLN A 123 -4.89 -1.31 4.51
N LEU A 124 -5.45 -2.24 5.28
CA LEU A 124 -6.86 -2.60 5.23
C LEU A 124 -7.76 -1.38 5.52
N ALA A 125 -7.43 -0.61 6.56
CA ALA A 125 -8.17 0.61 6.90
C ALA A 125 -8.15 1.61 5.75
N VAL A 126 -6.97 1.91 5.19
CA VAL A 126 -6.81 2.84 4.07
C VAL A 126 -7.59 2.38 2.84
N VAL A 127 -7.46 1.10 2.45
CA VAL A 127 -8.16 0.54 1.29
C VAL A 127 -9.67 0.59 1.47
N ARG A 128 -10.19 0.24 2.66
CA ARG A 128 -11.63 0.30 2.94
C ARG A 128 -12.16 1.73 2.85
N VAL A 129 -11.48 2.69 3.47
CA VAL A 129 -11.86 4.11 3.41
C VAL A 129 -11.87 4.59 1.96
N LEU A 130 -10.83 4.29 1.18
CA LEU A 130 -10.76 4.70 -0.22
C LEU A 130 -11.84 4.04 -1.09
N LYS A 131 -12.13 2.75 -0.91
CA LYS A 131 -13.21 2.05 -1.64
C LYS A 131 -14.56 2.73 -1.42
N HIS A 132 -14.91 3.02 -0.18
CA HIS A 132 -16.19 3.67 0.13
C HIS A 132 -16.22 5.15 -0.25
N THR A 133 -15.08 5.84 -0.22
CA THR A 133 -14.99 7.26 -0.60
C THR A 133 -15.03 7.46 -2.10
N THR A 134 -14.34 6.62 -2.86
CA THR A 134 -14.24 6.76 -4.32
C THR A 134 -15.45 6.17 -5.05
N GLY A 135 -16.09 5.13 -4.49
CA GLY A 135 -17.36 4.58 -4.98
C GLY A 135 -17.32 4.09 -6.43
N VAL A 136 -16.16 3.62 -6.90
CA VAL A 136 -15.97 3.21 -8.31
C VAL A 136 -16.73 1.91 -8.59
N MET A 137 -17.72 1.98 -9.48
CA MET A 137 -18.50 0.84 -9.97
C MET A 137 -17.61 -0.24 -10.61
N ARG A 138 -17.87 -1.50 -10.29
CA ARG A 138 -17.18 -2.64 -10.90
C ARG A 138 -17.58 -2.80 -12.36
N PRO A 139 -16.70 -3.36 -13.21
CA PRO A 139 -17.03 -3.61 -14.62
C PRO A 139 -18.24 -4.53 -14.83
N ASP A 140 -18.55 -5.37 -13.84
CA ASP A 140 -19.71 -6.28 -13.83
C ASP A 140 -20.93 -5.71 -13.11
N SER A 141 -20.88 -4.43 -12.70
CA SER A 141 -21.92 -3.73 -11.93
C SER A 141 -22.30 -4.38 -10.60
N SER A 142 -21.49 -5.30 -10.06
CA SER A 142 -21.80 -6.03 -8.82
C SER A 142 -21.66 -5.19 -7.54
N SER A 143 -20.77 -4.19 -7.54
CA SER A 143 -20.56 -3.29 -6.40
C SER A 143 -19.84 -2.00 -6.81
N THR A 144 -19.81 -1.02 -5.89
CA THR A 144 -19.07 0.25 -6.03
C THR A 144 -17.71 0.24 -5.34
N THR A 145 -17.14 -0.95 -5.09
CA THR A 145 -15.91 -1.11 -4.29
C THR A 145 -14.71 -1.55 -5.13
N SER A 146 -14.55 -0.99 -6.33
CA SER A 146 -13.49 -1.39 -7.28
C SER A 146 -12.12 -0.83 -6.95
N PHE A 147 -12.05 0.44 -6.58
CA PHE A 147 -10.78 1.17 -6.44
C PHE A 147 -10.49 1.50 -4.98
N PRO A 148 -9.25 1.32 -4.49
CA PRO A 148 -8.13 0.62 -5.13
C PRO A 148 -8.28 -0.92 -5.03
N SER A 149 -7.40 -1.68 -5.68
CA SER A 149 -7.36 -3.14 -5.58
C SER A 149 -6.90 -3.61 -4.19
N GLY A 150 -7.62 -4.57 -3.59
CA GLY A 150 -7.26 -5.16 -2.30
C GLY A 150 -6.06 -6.10 -2.41
N HIS A 151 -6.09 -7.02 -3.38
CA HIS A 151 -5.00 -7.96 -3.67
C HIS A 151 -3.68 -7.24 -3.96
N THR A 152 -3.74 -6.21 -4.79
CA THR A 152 -2.56 -5.41 -5.12
C THR A 152 -2.03 -4.68 -3.89
N ALA A 153 -2.91 -4.07 -3.08
CA ALA A 153 -2.48 -3.39 -1.86
C ALA A 153 -1.81 -4.37 -0.88
N MET A 154 -2.34 -5.60 -0.74
CA MET A 154 -1.78 -6.62 0.16
C MET A 154 -0.40 -7.07 -0.31
N ALA A 155 -0.28 -7.36 -1.60
CA ALA A 155 0.99 -7.77 -2.23
C ALA A 155 2.07 -6.69 -2.06
N PHE A 156 1.74 -5.42 -2.33
CA PHE A 156 2.70 -4.32 -2.18
C PHE A 156 3.06 -4.02 -0.73
N THR A 157 2.12 -4.14 0.21
CA THR A 157 2.44 -4.03 1.64
C THR A 157 3.38 -5.15 2.10
N GLY A 158 3.14 -6.39 1.67
CA GLY A 158 4.06 -7.50 1.95
C GLY A 158 5.42 -7.32 1.28
N ALA A 159 5.47 -6.80 0.05
CA ALA A 159 6.72 -6.56 -0.67
C ALA A 159 7.54 -5.44 -0.05
N GLU A 160 6.89 -4.37 0.42
CA GLU A 160 7.56 -3.31 1.15
C GLU A 160 8.10 -3.82 2.49
N PHE A 161 7.33 -4.64 3.21
CA PHE A 161 7.81 -5.29 4.42
C PHE A 161 9.05 -6.15 4.15
N LEU A 162 9.01 -7.00 3.11
CA LEU A 162 10.15 -7.78 2.66
C LEU A 162 11.37 -6.90 2.35
N TRP A 163 11.17 -5.82 1.60
CA TRP A 163 12.23 -4.87 1.28
C TRP A 163 12.81 -4.23 2.55
N GLN A 164 11.99 -3.79 3.50
CA GLN A 164 12.48 -3.16 4.73
C GLN A 164 13.28 -4.12 5.62
N GLU A 165 12.94 -5.40 5.62
CA GLU A 165 13.68 -6.43 6.36
C GLU A 165 15.03 -6.76 5.71
N TYR A 166 15.16 -6.67 4.37
CA TYR A 166 16.35 -7.17 3.67
C TYR A 166 17.14 -6.15 2.85
N LYS A 167 16.71 -4.89 2.72
CA LYS A 167 17.42 -3.86 1.93
C LYS A 167 18.89 -3.65 2.33
N ASP A 168 19.22 -3.93 3.59
CA ASP A 168 20.57 -3.77 4.16
C ASP A 168 21.46 -5.02 3.90
N HIS A 169 20.91 -6.08 3.32
CA HIS A 169 21.65 -7.31 2.94
C HIS A 169 22.35 -7.22 1.59
N THR A 170 22.26 -6.08 0.92
CA THR A 170 22.88 -5.87 -0.38
C THR A 170 24.37 -5.53 -0.19
N VAL A 171 25.24 -6.39 -0.73
CA VAL A 171 26.69 -6.17 -0.90
C VAL A 171 26.92 -5.25 -2.11
#